data_AF-A0A1F2YSP6-F1
#
_entry.id   AF-A0A1F2YSP6-F1
#
_cell.length_a   1.000
_cell.length_b   1.000
_cell.length_c   1.000
_cell.angle_alpha   90.00
_cell.angle_beta   90.00
_cell.angle_gamma   90.00
#
_symmetry.space_group_name_H-M   'P 1'
#
loop_
_entity.id
_entity.type
_entity.pdbx_description
1 polymer ?
#
loop_
_entity_poly.entity_id
_entity_poly.type
_entity_poly.pdbx_seq_one_letter_code
_entity_poly.pdbx_strand_id
1 'polypeptide(L)' 'MFRIFHDEVFFLDEFLKFAPEVWVADSRVKNFSHPQYMKLDERSATTWPDLDESPEFRNVSFYRTLNV' A
#
# COMPACT_ATOMS: atom_id res chain seq x y z
N MET A 1 -5.96 -9.39 2.21
CA MET A 1 -6.84 -8.36 1.61
C MET A 1 -5.95 -7.37 0.90
N PHE A 2 -6.13 -7.16 -0.41
CA PHE A 2 -5.38 -6.15 -1.17
C PHE A 2 -6.29 -4.92 -1.34
N ARG A 3 -5.86 -3.76 -0.86
CA ARG A 3 -6.60 -2.51 -1.02
C ARG A 3 -5.63 -1.36 -1.27
N ILE A 4 -5.96 -0.52 -2.25
CA ILE A 4 -5.22 0.71 -2.60
C ILE A 4 -5.77 1.82 -1.71
N PHE A 5 -4.91 2.50 -0.96
CA PHE A 5 -5.31 3.49 0.05
C PHE A 5 -4.96 4.91 -0.39
N HIS A 6 -5.94 5.62 -0.93
CA HIS A 6 -5.68 6.99 -1.39
C HIS A 6 -5.51 8.00 -0.23
N ASP A 7 -6.13 7.77 0.94
CA ASP A 7 -6.16 8.73 2.07
C ASP A 7 -6.33 8.08 3.47
N GLU A 8 -6.40 6.74 3.56
CA GLU A 8 -6.94 6.06 4.75
C GLU A 8 -5.86 5.33 5.58
N VAL A 9 -4.62 5.83 5.59
CA VAL A 9 -3.51 5.22 6.37
C VAL A 9 -3.87 5.09 7.86
N PHE A 10 -4.74 5.96 8.37
CA PHE A 10 -5.26 5.94 9.74
C PHE A 10 -6.07 4.69 10.10
N PHE A 11 -6.59 3.94 9.12
CA PHE A 11 -7.39 2.74 9.36
C PHE A 11 -6.59 1.44 9.29
N LEU A 12 -5.26 1.51 9.11
CA LEU A 12 -4.41 0.32 8.96
C LEU A 12 -4.45 -0.63 10.17
N ASP A 13 -4.62 -0.08 11.37
CA ASP A 13 -4.77 -0.86 12.60
C ASP A 13 -6.09 -1.63 12.65
N GLU A 14 -7.16 -1.10 12.05
CA GLU A 14 -8.45 -1.78 12.04
C GLU A 14 -8.40 -3.08 11.24
N PHE A 15 -7.63 -3.13 10.13
CA PHE A 15 -7.50 -4.35 9.33
C PHE A 15 -6.82 -5.49 10.11
N LEU A 16 -5.92 -5.16 11.04
CA LEU A 16 -5.23 -6.14 11.86
C LEU A 16 -6.15 -6.80 12.90
N LYS A 17 -7.32 -6.20 13.19
CA LYS A 17 -8.36 -6.84 14.01
C LYS A 17 -9.08 -7.97 13.27
N PHE A 18 -9.06 -7.96 11.94
CA PHE A 18 -9.81 -8.91 11.10
C PHE A 18 -8.92 -9.92 10.38
N ALA A 19 -7.62 -9.63 10.24
CA ALA A 19 -6.67 -10.52 9.60
C ALA A 19 -5.32 -10.52 10.34
N PRO A 20 -4.70 -11.69 10.56
CA PRO A 20 -3.37 -11.78 11.16
C PRO A 20 -2.28 -11.24 10.24
N GLU A 21 -2.57 -11.13 8.94
CA GLU A 21 -1.65 -10.59 7.95
C GLU A 21 -2.36 -9.64 6.99
N VAL A 22 -1.80 -8.44 6.86
CA VAL A 22 -2.28 -7.39 5.96
C VAL A 22 -1.14 -6.95 5.04
N TRP A 23 -1.47 -6.83 3.75
CA TRP A 23 -0.60 -6.29 2.71
C TRP A 23 -1.19 -4.99 2.20
N VAL A 24 -0.34 -3.97 2.11
CA VAL A 24 -0.68 -2.64 1.60
C VAL A 24 0.06 -2.44 0.30
N ALA A 25 -0.64 -2.03 -0.74
CA ALA A 25 -0.06 -1.62 -2.01
C ALA A 25 -0.52 -0.21 -2.31
N ASP A 26 0.42 0.73 -2.39
CA ASP A 26 0.10 2.14 -2.57
C ASP A 26 1.13 2.87 -3.44
N SER A 27 0.66 3.76 -4.32
CA SER A 27 1.52 4.53 -5.24
C SER A 27 1.63 6.02 -4.92
N ARG A 28 0.97 6.49 -3.85
CA ARG A 28 0.76 7.93 -3.59
C ARG A 28 1.41 8.38 -2.29
N VAL A 29 1.51 7.51 -1.31
CA VAL A 29 2.14 7.76 -0.01
C VAL A 29 3.65 7.67 -0.15
N LYS A 30 4.29 8.85 -0.32
CA LYS A 30 5.75 8.94 -0.47
C LYS A 30 6.51 8.60 0.82
N ASN A 31 5.98 9.01 1.98
CA ASN A 31 6.61 8.85 3.29
C ASN A 31 5.77 7.95 4.21
N PHE A 32 5.50 6.73 3.75
CA PHE A 32 4.77 5.77 4.56
C PHE A 32 5.61 5.36 5.77
N SER A 33 5.08 5.60 6.97
CA SER A 33 5.70 5.18 8.23
C SER A 33 4.60 4.68 9.16
N HIS A 34 4.70 3.41 9.56
CA HIS A 34 3.76 2.79 10.48
C HIS A 34 4.49 1.74 11.33
N PRO A 35 4.33 1.73 12.66
CA PRO A 35 5.12 0.85 13.54
C PRO A 35 4.88 -0.64 13.28
N GLN A 36 3.70 -1.01 12.78
CA GLN A 36 3.29 -2.39 12.53
C GLN A 36 3.45 -2.85 11.06
N TYR A 37 4.01 -2.01 10.17
CA TYR A 37 4.19 -2.36 8.76
C TYR A 37 5.61 -2.05 8.30
N MET A 38 6.17 -2.91 7.43
CA MET A 38 7.46 -2.69 6.80
C MET A 38 7.32 -2.62 5.27
N LYS A 39 8.08 -1.71 4.63
CA LYS A 39 8.20 -1.69 3.17
C LYS A 39 8.99 -2.92 2.73
N LEU A 40 8.46 -3.65 1.76
CA LEU A 40 9.09 -4.84 1.20
C LEU A 40 9.65 -4.58 -0.20
N ASP A 41 8.92 -3.85 -1.03
CA ASP A 41 9.26 -3.70 -2.44
C ASP A 41 8.63 -2.45 -3.05
N GLU A 42 9.08 -2.10 -4.25
CA GLU A 42 8.47 -1.09 -5.11
C GLU A 42 8.53 -1.56 -6.57
N ARG A 43 7.40 -1.45 -7.28
CA ARG A 43 7.28 -1.88 -8.67
C ARG A 43 6.52 -0.86 -9.49
N SER A 44 6.92 -0.69 -10.74
CA SER A 44 6.13 0.07 -11.69
C SER A 44 4.93 -0.74 -12.17
N ALA A 45 3.75 -0.14 -12.15
CA ALA A 45 2.49 -0.70 -12.61
C ALA A 45 1.84 0.24 -13.63
N THR A 46 0.97 -0.32 -14.46
CA THR A 46 0.10 0.45 -15.36
C THR A 46 -1.32 -0.07 -15.25
N THR A 47 -2.29 0.81 -15.48
CA THR A 47 -3.71 0.48 -15.53
C THR A 47 -4.07 -0.05 -16.93
N TRP A 48 -5.00 -1.01 -16.98
CA TRP A 48 -5.54 -1.56 -18.23
C TRP A 48 -7.07 -1.44 -18.21
N PRO A 49 -7.71 -0.71 -19.14
CA PRO A 49 -7.08 0.10 -20.19
C PRO A 49 -6.25 1.24 -19.59
N ASP A 50 -5.25 1.73 -20.34
CA ASP A 50 -4.39 2.82 -19.90
C ASP A 50 -5.23 4.07 -19.62
N LEU A 51 -5.13 4.59 -18.40
CA LEU A 51 -5.91 5.75 -17.93
C LEU A 51 -5.11 7.06 -18.02
N ASP A 52 -3.96 7.07 -18.71
CA ASP A 52 -3.02 8.19 -18.79
C ASP A 52 -2.64 8.76 -17.40
N GLU A 53 -2.45 7.87 -16.42
CA GLU A 53 -2.04 8.27 -15.08
C GLU A 53 -0.62 8.87 -15.12
N SER A 54 -0.44 9.97 -14.37
CA SER A 54 0.85 10.64 -14.25
C SER A 54 1.97 9.66 -13.90
N PRO A 55 3.17 9.78 -14.49
CA PRO A 55 4.28 8.86 -14.24
C PRO A 55 4.63 8.68 -12.76
N GLU A 56 4.39 9.69 -11.94
CA GLU A 56 4.58 9.67 -10.49
C GLU A 56 3.69 8.64 -9.75
N PHE A 57 2.57 8.22 -10.34
CA PHE A 57 1.66 7.22 -9.76
C PHE A 57 1.91 5.81 -10.26
N ARG A 58 2.87 5.64 -11.18
CA ARG A 58 3.19 4.32 -11.74
C ARG A 58 3.99 3.48 -10.75
N ASN A 59 4.67 4.06 -9.78
CA ASN A 59 5.44 3.30 -8.79
C ASN A 59 4.56 2.93 -7.59
N VAL A 60 4.29 1.64 -7.43
CA VAL A 60 3.52 1.06 -6.33
C VAL A 60 4.49 0.49 -5.30
N SER A 61 4.44 1.01 -4.08
CA SER A 61 5.15 0.48 -2.92
C SER A 61 4.31 -0.61 -2.23
N PHE A 62 4.97 -1.68 -1.80
CA PHE A 62 4.35 -2.78 -1.07
C PHE A 62 4.83 -2.79 0.38
N TYR A 63 3.88 -2.93 1.30
CA TYR A 63 4.13 -3.07 2.72
C TYR A 63 3.42 -4.29 3.27
N ARG A 64 3.99 -4.91 4.29
CA ARG A 64 3.39 -6.03 5.01
C ARG A 64 3.44 -5.79 6.50
N THR A 65 2.44 -6.31 7.21
CA THR A 65 2.48 -6.31 8.66
C THR A 65 3.69 -7.06 9.21
N LEU A 66 4.22 -6.62 10.33
CA LEU A 66 5.25 -7.33 11.07
C LEU A 66 4.58 -8.52 11.78
N ASN A 67 4.98 -9.75 11.45
CA ASN A 67 4.58 -10.91 12.24
C ASN A 67 5.23 -10.79 13.63
N VAL A 68 4.42 -10.46 14.64
CA VAL A 68 4.78 -10.51 16.06
C VAL A 68 4.21 -11.77 16.69
#